data_AF-A0A6C0L500-F1
#
_entry.id   AF-A0A6C0L500-F1
#
_cell.length_a   1.000
_cell.length_b   1.000
_cell.length_c   1.000
_cell.angle_alpha   90.00
_cell.angle_beta   90.00
_cell.angle_gamma   90.00
#
_symmetry.space_group_name_H-M   'P 1'
#
loop_
_entity.id
_entity.type
_entity.pdbx_description
1 polymer ?
#
loop_
_entity_poly.entity_id
_entity_poly.type
_entity_poly.pdbx_seq_one_letter_code
_entity_poly.pdbx_strand_id
1 'polypeptide(L)'
;MAKIHMVLQGKGGVGKSMIAATIAQYKAGKGQKPLCIDTDPVNATFEGYKALNVRRLNIMDGDEINTRNFDALVEMIASAEGDVIIDNGASSFVPLSHYLISNQVPALLQDMGHELVVHTVVTGGQALVDTVSGFSQLASQFPAECLFVVWLNPYWGPIEHEGKGFEQLKAYTANKGRVSAIIQIPALKEETYGRDFAEMLQDRRTFDEALADSALTIMTRQRLKIVKTQLFAQLENAAVL
;
A
#
# COMPACT_ATOMS: atom_id res chain seq x y z
N MET A 1 -8.00 -19.30 -2.96
CA MET A 1 -7.65 -18.11 -3.76
C MET A 1 -7.09 -17.08 -2.81
N ALA A 2 -5.79 -16.82 -2.90
CA ALA A 2 -5.15 -15.76 -2.10
C ALA A 2 -5.08 -14.47 -2.91
N LYS A 3 -5.22 -13.34 -2.23
CA LYS A 3 -5.07 -12.01 -2.82
C LYS A 3 -3.66 -11.50 -2.64
N ILE A 4 -3.07 -11.02 -3.73
CA ILE A 4 -1.71 -10.47 -3.77
C ILE A 4 -1.85 -8.95 -3.78
N HIS A 5 -1.69 -8.33 -2.62
CA HIS A 5 -1.79 -6.88 -2.44
C HIS A 5 -0.44 -6.23 -2.69
N MET A 6 -0.32 -5.49 -3.79
CA MET A 6 0.93 -4.83 -4.16
C MET A 6 0.78 -3.31 -4.15
N VAL A 7 1.56 -2.62 -3.32
CA VAL A 7 1.50 -1.17 -3.18
C VAL A 7 2.48 -0.49 -4.14
N LEU A 8 1.97 0.11 -5.21
CA LEU A 8 2.75 0.68 -6.31
C LEU A 8 2.50 2.18 -6.48
N GLN A 9 3.59 2.97 -6.43
CA GLN A 9 3.59 4.39 -6.82
C GLN A 9 5.04 4.88 -7.01
N GLY A 10 5.31 5.53 -8.15
CA GLY A 10 6.64 6.07 -8.47
C GLY A 10 7.06 7.25 -7.59
N LYS A 11 6.10 7.97 -6.99
CA LYS A 11 6.39 9.05 -6.05
C LYS A 11 6.81 8.51 -4.67
N GLY A 12 7.97 8.95 -4.18
CA GLY A 12 8.45 8.70 -2.81
C GLY A 12 7.69 9.53 -1.77
N GLY A 13 7.62 9.06 -0.52
CA GLY A 13 7.06 9.84 0.60
C GLY A 13 5.53 10.01 0.60
N VAL A 14 4.80 9.23 -0.20
CA VAL A 14 3.33 9.35 -0.33
C VAL A 14 2.54 8.44 0.62
N GLY A 15 3.21 7.58 1.39
CA GLY A 15 2.57 6.69 2.39
C GLY A 15 2.44 5.21 1.99
N LYS A 16 3.21 4.71 1.00
CA LYS A 16 3.16 3.31 0.55
C LYS A 16 3.36 2.29 1.68
N SER A 17 4.44 2.42 2.44
CA SER A 17 4.72 1.51 3.55
C SER A 17 3.71 1.59 4.68
N MET A 18 3.13 2.78 4.92
CA MET A 18 2.02 2.94 5.88
C MET A 18 0.80 2.16 5.42
N ILE A 19 0.49 2.21 4.12
CA ILE A 19 -0.62 1.45 3.52
C ILE A 19 -0.36 -0.06 3.62
N ALA A 20 0.82 -0.54 3.25
CA ALA A 20 1.20 -1.95 3.36
C ALA A 20 1.06 -2.44 4.83
N ALA A 21 1.60 -1.68 5.78
CA ALA A 21 1.47 -1.98 7.20
C ALA A 21 0.02 -1.94 7.70
N THR A 22 -0.81 -1.04 7.18
CA THR A 22 -2.23 -0.94 7.56
C THR A 22 -3.02 -2.16 7.05
N ILE A 23 -2.82 -2.57 5.78
CA ILE A 23 -3.45 -3.76 5.22
C ILE A 23 -3.04 -5.01 6.01
N ALA A 24 -1.76 -5.13 6.35
CA ALA A 24 -1.23 -6.27 7.12
C ALA A 24 -1.84 -6.35 8.51
N GLN A 25 -1.90 -5.22 9.23
CA GLN A 25 -2.54 -5.15 10.53
C GLN A 25 -4.04 -5.44 10.48
N TYR A 26 -4.74 -4.98 9.44
CA TYR A 26 -6.16 -5.26 9.25
C TYR A 26 -6.42 -6.75 9.07
N LYS A 27 -5.69 -7.41 8.15
CA LYS A 27 -5.81 -8.84 7.92
C LYS A 27 -5.42 -9.66 9.16
N ALA A 28 -4.33 -9.29 9.84
CA ALA A 28 -3.93 -9.91 11.09
C ALA A 28 -5.03 -9.77 12.18
N GLY A 29 -5.65 -8.59 12.29
CA GLY A 29 -6.78 -8.35 13.18
C GLY A 29 -8.03 -9.18 12.87
N LYS A 30 -8.16 -9.69 11.64
CA LYS A 30 -9.19 -10.64 11.21
C LYS A 30 -8.78 -12.11 11.43
N GLY A 31 -7.65 -12.36 12.08
CA GLY A 31 -7.12 -13.71 12.35
C GLY A 31 -6.38 -14.32 11.16
N GLN A 32 -6.15 -13.57 10.08
CA GLN A 32 -5.35 -14.03 8.94
C GLN A 32 -3.85 -13.87 9.24
N LYS A 33 -3.00 -14.54 8.46
CA LYS A 33 -1.53 -14.47 8.58
C LYS A 33 -0.91 -14.18 7.22
N PRO A 34 -1.04 -12.94 6.71
CA PRO A 34 -0.54 -12.64 5.39
C PRO A 34 0.99 -12.72 5.32
N LEU A 35 1.53 -13.18 4.19
CA LEU A 35 2.96 -13.06 3.90
C LEU A 35 3.27 -11.59 3.58
N CYS A 36 4.12 -10.97 4.38
CA CYS A 36 4.51 -9.57 4.18
C CYS A 36 5.90 -9.50 3.55
N ILE A 37 6.05 -8.72 2.48
CA ILE A 37 7.29 -8.58 1.71
C ILE A 37 7.60 -7.10 1.50
N ASP A 38 8.85 -6.70 1.76
CA ASP A 38 9.38 -5.38 1.44
C ASP A 38 10.38 -5.49 0.28
N THR A 39 10.13 -4.78 -0.81
CA THR A 39 10.97 -4.76 -2.01
C THR A 39 11.67 -3.42 -2.21
N ASP A 40 11.64 -2.50 -1.23
CA ASP A 40 12.37 -1.24 -1.30
C ASP A 40 13.88 -1.51 -1.06
N PRO A 41 14.74 -1.25 -2.07
CA PRO A 41 16.16 -1.47 -1.90
C PRO A 41 16.84 -0.40 -1.04
N VAL A 42 16.19 0.75 -0.83
CA VAL A 42 16.76 1.93 -0.15
C VAL A 42 16.15 2.11 1.24
N ASN A 43 14.82 2.18 1.33
CA ASN A 43 14.10 2.54 2.54
C ASN A 43 13.08 1.46 2.92
N ALA A 44 13.59 0.30 3.36
CA ALA A 44 12.80 -0.86 3.80
C ALA A 44 11.98 -0.57 5.09
N THR A 45 11.01 0.34 4.96
CA THR A 45 10.20 0.87 6.05
C THR A 45 9.20 -0.17 6.54
N PHE A 46 8.68 -0.99 5.63
CA PHE A 46 7.75 -2.05 5.98
C PHE A 46 8.46 -3.18 6.74
N GLU A 47 9.69 -3.51 6.35
CA GLU A 47 10.56 -4.45 7.09
C GLU A 47 10.70 -4.09 8.58
N GLY A 48 10.75 -2.80 8.90
CA GLY A 48 10.92 -2.31 10.27
C GLY A 48 9.84 -2.72 11.27
N TYR A 49 8.65 -3.16 10.80
CA TYR A 49 7.55 -3.58 11.66
C TYR A 49 7.75 -5.02 12.14
N LYS A 50 8.41 -5.19 13.29
CA LYS A 50 8.73 -6.50 13.89
C LYS A 50 7.51 -7.39 14.07
N ALA A 51 6.39 -6.85 14.54
CA ALA A 51 5.15 -7.60 14.77
C ALA A 51 4.53 -8.15 13.48
N LEU A 52 4.89 -7.63 12.30
CA LEU A 52 4.36 -8.07 11.02
C LEU A 52 5.26 -9.10 10.31
N ASN A 53 6.43 -9.43 10.89
CA ASN A 53 7.37 -10.42 10.37
C ASN A 53 7.63 -10.27 8.85
N VAL A 54 7.87 -9.03 8.44
CA VAL A 54 8.04 -8.67 7.04
C VAL A 54 9.38 -9.18 6.52
N ARG A 55 9.37 -9.82 5.35
CA ARG A 55 10.58 -10.32 4.70
C ARG A 55 11.08 -9.31 3.68
N ARG A 56 12.33 -8.89 3.80
CA ARG A 56 12.96 -8.08 2.76
C ARG A 56 13.40 -8.96 1.59
N LEU A 57 12.97 -8.62 0.39
CA LEU A 57 13.50 -9.19 -0.85
C LEU A 57 14.63 -8.30 -1.35
N ASN A 58 15.86 -8.83 -1.38
CA ASN A 58 16.97 -8.11 -1.97
C ASN A 58 16.85 -8.16 -3.51
N ILE A 59 16.64 -7.00 -4.12
CA ILE A 59 16.55 -6.83 -5.58
C ILE A 59 17.79 -6.18 -6.19
N MET A 60 18.80 -5.89 -5.38
CA MET A 60 20.04 -5.26 -5.82
C MET A 60 21.11 -6.30 -6.14
N ASP A 61 21.88 -6.06 -7.19
CA ASP A 61 23.15 -6.73 -7.49
C ASP A 61 24.23 -5.64 -7.57
N GLY A 62 25.00 -5.51 -6.49
CA GLY A 62 25.81 -4.31 -6.26
C GLY A 62 24.93 -3.06 -6.15
N ASP A 63 25.20 -2.08 -7.02
CA ASP A 63 24.51 -0.78 -7.05
C ASP A 63 23.35 -0.72 -8.07
N GLU A 64 23.06 -1.82 -8.77
CA GLU A 64 22.01 -1.89 -9.79
C GLU A 64 20.85 -2.79 -9.36
N ILE A 65 19.64 -2.44 -9.79
CA ILE A 65 18.48 -3.32 -9.62
C ILE A 65 18.58 -4.46 -10.64
N ASN A 66 18.66 -5.69 -10.15
CA ASN A 66 18.64 -6.88 -10.99
C ASN A 66 17.20 -7.41 -11.05
N THR A 67 16.55 -7.23 -12.20
CA THR A 67 15.15 -7.63 -12.40
C THR A 67 14.92 -9.13 -12.26
N ARG A 68 15.95 -9.97 -12.42
CA ARG A 68 15.85 -11.41 -12.18
C ARG A 68 15.58 -11.73 -10.71
N ASN A 69 15.96 -10.86 -9.79
CA ASN A 69 15.66 -11.05 -8.36
C ASN A 69 14.15 -10.94 -8.07
N PHE A 70 13.34 -10.41 -8.99
CA PHE A 70 11.88 -10.47 -8.89
C PHE A 70 11.33 -11.88 -9.14
N ASP A 71 12.09 -12.82 -9.73
CA ASP A 71 11.67 -14.23 -9.83
C ASP A 71 11.41 -14.81 -8.43
N ALA A 72 12.26 -14.47 -7.46
CA ALA A 72 12.06 -14.88 -6.07
C ALA A 72 10.79 -14.30 -5.44
N LEU A 73 10.31 -13.13 -5.92
CA LEU A 73 9.02 -12.59 -5.49
C LEU A 73 7.88 -13.51 -5.94
N VAL A 74 7.92 -13.96 -7.19
CA VAL A 74 6.91 -14.87 -7.75
C VAL A 74 6.94 -16.21 -7.04
N GLU A 75 8.11 -16.77 -6.78
CA GLU A 75 8.26 -18.02 -6.01
C GLU A 75 7.70 -17.88 -4.57
N MET A 76 7.97 -16.76 -3.90
CA MET A 76 7.40 -16.48 -2.58
C MET A 76 5.88 -16.39 -2.62
N ILE A 77 5.31 -15.73 -3.62
CA ILE A 77 3.86 -15.66 -3.83
C ILE A 77 3.28 -17.06 -4.10
N ALA A 78 3.92 -17.85 -4.95
CA ALA A 78 3.48 -19.21 -5.30
C ALA A 78 3.38 -20.13 -4.09
N SER A 79 4.30 -19.98 -3.14
CA SER A 79 4.35 -20.77 -1.91
C SER A 79 3.42 -20.26 -0.79
N ALA A 80 2.73 -19.14 -1.00
CA ALA A 80 1.94 -18.51 0.05
C ALA A 80 0.61 -19.24 0.29
N GLU A 81 0.36 -19.64 1.54
CA GLU A 81 -0.91 -20.29 1.94
C GLU A 81 -2.06 -19.28 2.16
N GLY A 82 -1.74 -17.98 2.21
CA GLY A 82 -2.69 -16.90 2.43
C GLY A 82 -2.31 -15.65 1.65
N ASP A 83 -3.00 -14.55 1.94
CA ASP A 83 -2.79 -13.29 1.23
C ASP A 83 -1.35 -12.80 1.36
N VAL A 84 -0.87 -12.12 0.33
CA VAL A 84 0.47 -11.55 0.29
C VAL A 84 0.36 -10.04 0.25
N ILE A 85 1.21 -9.34 1.00
CA ILE A 85 1.25 -7.88 1.06
C ILE A 85 2.66 -7.42 0.73
N ILE A 86 2.78 -6.63 -0.32
CA ILE A 86 4.06 -6.24 -0.90
C ILE A 86 4.15 -4.72 -0.89
N ASP A 87 5.13 -4.21 -0.13
CA ASP A 87 5.55 -2.81 -0.24
C ASP A 87 6.63 -2.68 -1.30
N ASN A 88 6.48 -1.69 -2.18
CA ASN A 88 7.44 -1.42 -3.23
C ASN A 88 8.06 -0.03 -3.07
N GLY A 89 9.38 0.03 -3.22
CA GLY A 89 10.12 1.27 -3.19
C GLY A 89 9.86 2.14 -4.41
N ALA A 90 9.91 3.47 -4.23
CA ALA A 90 9.75 4.41 -5.35
C ALA A 90 10.81 4.21 -6.44
N SER A 91 12.05 3.87 -6.05
CA SER A 91 13.16 3.62 -6.97
C SER A 91 13.00 2.35 -7.79
N SER A 92 12.32 1.33 -7.26
CA SER A 92 12.08 0.05 -7.94
C SER A 92 10.71 -0.06 -8.59
N PHE A 93 9.91 1.01 -8.57
CA PHE A 93 8.57 1.06 -9.17
C PHE A 93 8.56 0.73 -10.67
N VAL A 94 9.38 1.44 -11.46
CA VAL A 94 9.46 1.23 -12.91
C VAL A 94 9.94 -0.19 -13.26
N PRO A 95 11.07 -0.69 -12.72
CA PRO A 95 11.56 -2.03 -13.06
C PRO A 95 10.61 -3.14 -12.60
N LEU A 96 9.98 -3.03 -11.42
CA LEU A 96 8.99 -4.02 -10.97
C LEU A 96 7.75 -4.01 -11.86
N SER A 97 7.20 -2.84 -12.16
CA SER A 97 6.01 -2.74 -13.03
C SER A 97 6.28 -3.31 -14.42
N HIS A 98 7.43 -2.97 -15.00
CA HIS A 98 7.84 -3.52 -16.30
C HIS A 98 8.03 -5.04 -16.25
N TYR A 99 8.66 -5.57 -15.19
CA TYR A 99 8.83 -7.01 -14.98
C TYR A 99 7.48 -7.74 -14.92
N LEU A 100 6.52 -7.22 -14.14
CA LEU A 100 5.20 -7.84 -13.98
C LEU A 100 4.44 -7.90 -15.31
N ILE A 101 4.43 -6.79 -16.05
CA ILE A 101 3.71 -6.68 -17.31
C ILE A 101 4.38 -7.52 -18.40
N SER A 102 5.69 -7.39 -18.57
CA SER A 102 6.42 -8.05 -19.68
C SER A 102 6.46 -9.56 -19.53
N ASN A 103 6.50 -10.07 -18.30
CA ASN A 103 6.50 -11.50 -18.01
C ASN A 103 5.09 -12.07 -17.80
N GLN A 104 4.03 -11.28 -18.02
CA GLN A 104 2.64 -11.71 -17.86
C GLN A 104 2.37 -12.31 -16.47
N VAL A 105 3.02 -11.76 -15.43
CA VAL A 105 2.89 -12.24 -14.04
C VAL A 105 1.43 -12.21 -13.56
N PRO A 106 0.59 -11.21 -13.88
CA PRO A 106 -0.82 -11.25 -13.50
C PRO A 106 -1.58 -12.48 -14.02
N ALA A 107 -1.39 -12.84 -15.30
CA ALA A 107 -2.01 -14.01 -15.89
C ALA A 107 -1.48 -15.30 -15.26
N LEU A 108 -0.16 -15.38 -15.03
CA LEU A 108 0.46 -16.51 -14.32
C LEU A 108 -0.15 -16.70 -12.91
N LEU A 109 -0.29 -15.61 -12.15
CA LEU A 109 -0.90 -15.66 -10.82
C LEU A 109 -2.37 -16.09 -10.87
N GLN A 110 -3.10 -15.64 -11.88
CA GLN A 110 -4.48 -16.07 -12.11
C GLN A 110 -4.60 -17.56 -12.42
N ASP A 111 -3.72 -18.11 -13.26
CA ASP A 111 -3.66 -19.55 -13.57
C ASP A 111 -3.32 -20.38 -12.33
N MET A 112 -2.57 -19.81 -11.39
CA MET A 112 -2.29 -20.41 -10.08
C MET A 112 -3.43 -20.25 -9.06
N GLY A 113 -4.54 -19.59 -9.44
CA GLY A 113 -5.69 -19.37 -8.57
C GLY A 113 -5.49 -18.24 -7.55
N HIS A 114 -4.63 -17.26 -7.86
CA HIS A 114 -4.43 -16.03 -7.10
C HIS A 114 -4.98 -14.82 -7.86
N GLU A 115 -5.23 -13.73 -7.14
CA GLU A 115 -5.71 -12.48 -7.73
C GLU A 115 -4.80 -11.32 -7.34
N LEU A 116 -4.31 -10.56 -8.33
CA LEU A 116 -3.44 -9.41 -8.11
C LEU A 116 -4.27 -8.15 -7.86
N VAL A 117 -4.08 -7.54 -6.69
CA VAL A 117 -4.70 -6.28 -6.28
C VAL A 117 -3.63 -5.20 -6.21
N VAL A 118 -3.66 -4.27 -7.16
CA VAL A 118 -2.75 -3.12 -7.20
C VAL A 118 -3.31 -1.99 -6.34
N HIS A 119 -2.58 -1.66 -5.27
CA HIS A 119 -2.85 -0.51 -4.44
C HIS A 119 -1.99 0.66 -4.92
N THR A 120 -2.61 1.77 -5.28
CA THR A 120 -1.88 3.00 -5.58
C THR A 120 -2.36 4.16 -4.72
N VAL A 121 -1.50 5.17 -4.56
CA VAL A 121 -1.74 6.29 -3.66
C VAL A 121 -1.84 7.57 -4.47
N VAL A 122 -2.88 8.35 -4.19
CA VAL A 122 -3.06 9.72 -4.68
C VAL A 122 -3.06 10.65 -3.48
N THR A 123 -2.17 11.64 -3.50
CA THR A 123 -2.03 12.64 -2.44
C THR A 123 -2.45 14.02 -2.93
N GLY A 124 -2.83 14.90 -2.01
CA GLY A 124 -2.94 16.33 -2.29
C GLY A 124 -1.57 17.01 -2.39
N GLY A 125 -1.60 18.33 -2.53
CA GLY A 125 -0.40 19.17 -2.53
C GLY A 125 0.47 19.01 -3.77
N GLN A 126 1.78 19.26 -3.64
CA GLN A 126 2.72 19.31 -4.77
C GLN A 126 2.83 17.99 -5.54
N ALA A 127 2.56 16.85 -4.89
CA ALA A 127 2.65 15.52 -5.48
C ALA A 127 1.35 15.04 -6.14
N LEU A 128 0.29 15.87 -6.18
CA LEU A 128 -1.00 15.49 -6.74
C LEU A 128 -0.89 15.09 -8.22
N VAL A 129 -0.31 15.95 -9.04
CA VAL A 129 -0.18 15.69 -10.49
C VAL A 129 0.63 14.42 -10.75
N ASP A 130 1.77 14.26 -10.05
CA ASP A 130 2.62 13.07 -10.16
C ASP A 130 1.85 11.78 -9.83
N THR A 131 1.12 11.79 -8.71
CA THR A 131 0.42 10.59 -8.23
C THR A 131 -0.84 10.25 -9.02
N VAL A 132 -1.57 11.26 -9.49
CA VAL A 132 -2.70 11.08 -10.42
C VAL A 132 -2.21 10.50 -11.75
N SER A 133 -1.09 10.99 -12.27
CA SER A 133 -0.45 10.45 -13.47
C SER A 133 -0.01 9.00 -13.27
N GLY A 134 0.67 8.71 -12.15
CA GLY A 134 1.11 7.36 -11.79
C GLY A 134 -0.05 6.37 -11.69
N PHE A 135 -1.18 6.77 -11.09
CA PHE A 135 -2.40 5.96 -11.09
C PHE A 135 -2.90 5.69 -12.52
N SER A 136 -3.01 6.71 -13.36
CA SER A 136 -3.49 6.55 -14.74
C SER A 136 -2.58 5.64 -15.56
N GLN A 137 -1.27 5.70 -15.33
CA GLN A 137 -0.30 4.83 -15.99
C GLN A 137 -0.50 3.37 -15.57
N LEU A 138 -0.57 3.10 -14.26
CA LEU A 138 -0.78 1.74 -13.77
C LEU A 138 -2.10 1.15 -14.29
N ALA A 139 -3.19 1.89 -14.17
CA ALA A 139 -4.53 1.42 -14.56
C ALA A 139 -4.66 1.15 -16.07
N SER A 140 -3.88 1.85 -16.91
CA SER A 140 -3.88 1.64 -18.36
C SER A 140 -2.95 0.53 -18.83
N GLN A 141 -1.84 0.28 -18.12
CA GLN A 141 -0.82 -0.69 -18.52
C GLN A 141 -1.06 -2.11 -17.97
N PHE A 142 -1.60 -2.23 -16.76
CA PHE A 142 -1.87 -3.54 -16.16
C PHE A 142 -3.07 -4.23 -16.86
N PRO A 143 -3.02 -5.56 -17.04
CA PRO A 143 -4.05 -6.31 -17.74
C PRO A 143 -5.35 -6.41 -16.92
N ALA A 144 -6.47 -6.74 -17.57
CA ALA A 144 -7.82 -6.54 -17.05
C ALA A 144 -8.14 -7.38 -15.80
N GLU A 145 -7.47 -8.51 -15.63
CA GLU A 145 -7.55 -9.37 -14.46
C GLU A 145 -6.99 -8.73 -13.17
N CYS A 146 -6.22 -7.64 -13.27
CA CYS A 146 -5.76 -6.89 -12.11
C CYS A 146 -6.84 -5.94 -11.58
N LEU A 147 -7.11 -6.05 -10.27
CA LEU A 147 -7.98 -5.15 -9.53
C LEU A 147 -7.20 -3.94 -9.03
N PHE A 148 -7.85 -2.78 -8.98
CA PHE A 148 -7.23 -1.54 -8.47
C PHE A 148 -7.92 -1.02 -7.22
N VAL A 149 -7.10 -0.62 -6.26
CA VAL A 149 -7.53 0.10 -5.06
C VAL A 149 -6.77 1.42 -4.99
N VAL A 150 -7.50 2.53 -5.00
CA VAL A 150 -6.89 3.86 -4.91
C VAL A 150 -7.02 4.38 -3.48
N TRP A 151 -5.88 4.68 -2.87
CA TRP A 151 -5.80 5.32 -1.56
C TRP A 151 -5.70 6.84 -1.72
N LEU A 152 -6.65 7.58 -1.16
CA LEU A 152 -6.61 9.03 -1.09
C LEU A 152 -5.95 9.44 0.22
N ASN A 153 -4.76 10.02 0.13
CA ASN A 153 -3.98 10.48 1.28
C ASN A 153 -4.03 12.01 1.40
N PRO A 154 -4.82 12.59 2.33
CA PRO A 154 -4.94 14.04 2.47
C PRO A 154 -3.80 14.69 3.26
N TYR A 155 -2.76 13.94 3.63
CA TYR A 155 -1.67 14.42 4.51
C TYR A 155 -1.02 15.72 4.01
N TRP A 156 -0.80 15.85 2.70
CA TRP A 156 -0.18 17.03 2.08
C TRP A 156 -1.21 18.08 1.62
N GLY A 157 -2.46 17.96 2.04
CA GLY A 157 -3.57 18.83 1.66
C GLY A 157 -4.69 18.10 0.90
N PRO A 158 -5.73 18.83 0.49
CA PRO A 158 -6.88 18.24 -0.21
C PRO A 158 -6.46 17.60 -1.54
N ILE A 159 -7.08 16.47 -1.86
CA ILE A 159 -6.93 15.79 -3.14
C ILE A 159 -7.87 16.46 -4.16
N GLU A 160 -7.49 17.66 -4.58
CA GLU A 160 -8.30 18.52 -5.44
C GLU A 160 -7.42 19.23 -6.49
N HIS A 161 -7.91 19.28 -7.73
CA HIS A 161 -7.30 20.07 -8.80
C HIS A 161 -8.37 20.92 -9.49
N GLU A 162 -8.21 22.25 -9.49
CA GLU A 162 -9.16 23.19 -10.10
C GLU A 162 -10.62 23.01 -9.64
N GLY A 163 -10.87 22.86 -8.33
CA GLY A 163 -12.24 22.67 -7.81
C GLY A 163 -12.76 21.24 -7.89
N LYS A 164 -11.99 20.30 -8.47
CA LYS A 164 -12.42 18.93 -8.73
C LYS A 164 -11.71 17.94 -7.81
N GLY A 165 -12.50 17.16 -7.07
CA GLY A 165 -12.00 16.02 -6.31
C GLY A 165 -11.55 14.87 -7.23
N PHE A 166 -10.81 13.90 -6.68
CA PHE A 166 -10.24 12.77 -7.43
C PHE A 166 -11.22 12.10 -8.41
N GLU A 167 -12.44 11.81 -7.98
CA GLU A 167 -13.45 11.12 -8.80
C GLU A 167 -14.00 11.95 -9.97
N GLN A 168 -13.71 13.25 -9.99
CA GLN A 168 -14.08 14.15 -11.09
C GLN A 168 -12.91 14.40 -12.05
N LEU A 169 -11.70 13.95 -11.70
CA LEU A 169 -10.52 14.09 -12.54
C LEU A 169 -10.58 13.13 -13.73
N LYS A 170 -10.03 13.56 -14.87
CA LYS A 170 -9.97 12.76 -16.11
C LYS A 170 -9.28 11.41 -15.89
N ALA A 171 -8.25 11.38 -15.06
CA ALA A 171 -7.52 10.15 -14.74
C ALA A 171 -8.44 9.08 -14.14
N TYR A 172 -9.33 9.45 -13.22
CA TYR A 172 -10.30 8.50 -12.66
C TYR A 172 -11.40 8.18 -13.65
N THR A 173 -12.04 9.18 -14.25
CA THR A 173 -13.20 8.93 -15.13
C THR A 173 -12.84 8.07 -16.34
N ALA A 174 -11.62 8.20 -16.88
CA ALA A 174 -11.12 7.34 -17.96
C ALA A 174 -10.80 5.90 -17.52
N ASN A 175 -10.50 5.67 -16.23
CA ASN A 175 -10.08 4.37 -15.69
C ASN A 175 -11.06 3.79 -14.66
N LYS A 176 -12.26 4.38 -14.50
CA LYS A 176 -13.21 4.03 -13.43
C LYS A 176 -13.55 2.55 -13.40
N GLY A 177 -13.70 1.92 -14.57
CA GLY A 177 -13.98 0.49 -14.69
C GLY A 177 -12.87 -0.44 -14.15
N ARG A 178 -11.67 0.09 -13.93
CA ARG A 178 -10.54 -0.65 -13.33
C ARG A 178 -10.53 -0.59 -11.81
N VAL A 179 -11.17 0.44 -11.22
CA VAL A 179 -11.07 0.74 -9.78
C VAL A 179 -12.14 -0.02 -9.01
N SER A 180 -11.71 -0.99 -8.20
CA SER A 180 -12.56 -1.83 -7.36
C SER A 180 -12.94 -1.15 -6.05
N ALA A 181 -12.07 -0.29 -5.51
CA ALA A 181 -12.35 0.48 -4.31
C ALA A 181 -11.54 1.78 -4.24
N ILE A 182 -12.09 2.77 -3.56
CA ILE A 182 -11.38 3.98 -3.13
C ILE A 182 -11.35 3.97 -1.61
N ILE A 183 -10.15 4.08 -1.03
CA ILE A 183 -9.94 4.15 0.42
C ILE A 183 -9.56 5.57 0.78
N GLN A 184 -10.36 6.21 1.63
CA GLN A 184 -10.09 7.57 2.08
C GLN A 184 -9.38 7.55 3.44
N ILE A 185 -8.09 7.88 3.45
CA ILE A 185 -7.35 8.05 4.70
C ILE A 185 -7.97 9.25 5.43
N PRO A 186 -8.34 9.11 6.72
CA PRO A 186 -8.97 10.20 7.46
C PRO A 186 -8.04 11.40 7.54
N ALA A 187 -8.61 12.60 7.36
CA ALA A 187 -7.88 13.84 7.65
C ALA A 187 -7.67 13.93 9.16
N LEU A 188 -6.41 13.85 9.59
CA LEU A 188 -6.05 13.90 11.00
C LEU A 188 -5.64 15.32 11.36
N LYS A 189 -6.19 15.84 12.46
CA LYS A 189 -5.73 17.11 13.02
C LYS A 189 -4.27 16.97 13.48
N GLU A 190 -3.39 17.76 12.88
CA GLU A 190 -1.93 17.63 12.98
C GLU A 190 -1.45 17.62 14.43
N GLU A 191 -1.94 18.53 15.27
CA GLU A 191 -1.45 18.70 16.65
C GLU A 191 -1.93 17.61 17.62
N THR A 192 -2.82 16.72 17.18
CA THR A 192 -3.42 15.68 18.02
C THR A 192 -3.26 14.29 17.39
N TYR A 193 -4.28 13.80 16.70
CA TYR A 193 -4.27 12.48 16.05
C TYR A 193 -3.10 12.33 15.07
N GLY A 194 -2.77 13.40 14.33
CA GLY A 194 -1.70 13.39 13.34
C GLY A 194 -0.34 13.14 13.99
N ARG A 195 -0.02 13.87 15.06
CA ARG A 195 1.22 13.70 15.83
C ARG A 195 1.35 12.30 16.44
N ASP A 196 0.33 11.86 17.19
CA ASP A 196 0.37 10.53 17.84
C ASP A 196 0.54 9.40 16.80
N PHE A 197 -0.13 9.52 15.64
CA PHE A 197 -0.01 8.55 14.56
C PHE A 197 1.37 8.61 13.87
N ALA A 198 1.91 9.81 13.63
CA ALA A 198 3.22 9.99 13.05
C ALA A 198 4.33 9.40 13.94
N GLU A 199 4.27 9.64 15.26
CA GLU A 199 5.20 9.07 16.24
C GLU A 199 5.15 7.52 16.22
N MET A 200 3.95 6.92 16.18
CA MET A 200 3.79 5.47 16.06
C MET A 200 4.42 4.90 14.77
N LEU A 201 4.23 5.58 13.64
CA LEU A 201 4.79 5.17 12.34
C LEU A 201 6.32 5.35 12.28
N GLN A 202 6.87 6.36 12.96
CA GLN A 202 8.31 6.57 13.10
C GLN A 202 8.94 5.45 13.91
N ASP A 203 8.30 5.03 14.99
CA ASP A 203 8.75 3.93 15.86
C ASP A 203 8.54 2.53 15.25
N ARG A 204 7.94 2.46 14.04
CA ARG A 204 7.63 1.20 13.32
C ARG A 204 6.74 0.26 14.12
N ARG A 205 5.79 0.84 14.86
CA ARG A 205 4.86 0.09 15.72
C ARG A 205 3.52 -0.13 15.04
N THR A 206 2.94 -1.29 15.29
CA THR A 206 1.53 -1.55 14.97
C THR A 206 0.63 -0.81 15.95
N PHE A 207 -0.63 -0.58 15.54
CA PHE A 207 -1.66 -0.06 16.43
C PHE A 207 -1.82 -0.95 17.67
N ASP A 208 -1.78 -2.27 17.53
CA ASP A 208 -1.96 -3.17 18.68
C ASP A 208 -0.80 -3.09 19.67
N GLU A 209 0.44 -2.99 19.20
CA GLU A 209 1.59 -2.72 20.06
C GLU A 209 1.47 -1.38 20.79
N ALA A 210 1.02 -0.33 20.11
CA ALA A 210 0.85 0.99 20.72
C ALA A 210 -0.32 1.02 21.71
N LEU A 211 -1.43 0.37 21.40
CA LEU A 211 -2.61 0.31 22.28
C LEU A 211 -2.37 -0.55 23.53
N ALA A 212 -1.49 -1.54 23.45
CA ALA A 212 -1.09 -2.36 24.60
C ALA A 212 -0.04 -1.68 25.50
N ASP A 213 0.56 -0.56 25.07
CA ASP A 213 1.66 0.08 25.77
C ASP A 213 1.18 0.97 26.91
N SER A 214 1.45 0.56 28.14
CA SER A 214 1.12 1.33 29.34
C SER A 214 1.97 2.60 29.50
N ALA A 215 3.11 2.73 28.81
CA ALA A 215 3.95 3.92 28.85
C ALA A 215 3.34 5.09 28.06
N LEU A 216 2.51 4.81 27.05
CA LEU A 216 1.75 5.85 26.36
C LEU A 216 0.66 6.43 27.26
N THR A 217 0.27 7.67 27.03
CA THR A 217 -0.86 8.27 27.77
C THR A 217 -2.19 7.64 27.36
N ILE A 218 -3.19 7.69 28.24
CA ILE A 218 -4.56 7.23 27.92
C ILE A 218 -5.09 7.96 26.67
N MET A 219 -4.82 9.26 26.53
CA MET A 219 -5.28 10.05 25.40
C MET A 219 -4.59 9.68 24.09
N THR A 220 -3.28 9.42 24.11
CA THR A 220 -2.54 8.93 22.94
C THR A 220 -3.13 7.59 22.47
N ARG A 221 -3.31 6.62 23.38
CA ARG A 221 -3.95 5.34 23.04
C ARG A 221 -5.37 5.52 22.50
N GLN A 222 -6.18 6.38 23.11
CA GLN A 222 -7.55 6.64 22.63
C GLN A 222 -7.56 7.24 21.22
N ARG A 223 -6.66 8.18 20.91
CA ARG A 223 -6.56 8.77 19.56
C ARG A 223 -6.10 7.75 18.53
N LEU A 224 -5.08 6.96 18.84
CA LEU A 224 -4.62 5.87 17.97
C LEU A 224 -5.73 4.84 17.72
N LYS A 225 -6.53 4.51 18.75
CA LYS A 225 -7.70 3.63 18.59
C LYS A 225 -8.74 4.21 17.63
N ILE A 226 -9.00 5.51 17.70
CA ILE A 226 -9.91 6.20 16.77
C ILE A 226 -9.36 6.14 15.34
N VAL A 227 -8.07 6.44 15.14
CA VAL A 227 -7.40 6.36 13.82
C VAL A 227 -7.49 4.93 13.26
N LYS A 228 -7.13 3.91 14.06
CA LYS A 228 -7.26 2.49 13.69
C LYS A 228 -8.67 2.16 13.23
N THR A 229 -9.67 2.56 14.03
CA THR A 229 -11.08 2.26 13.76
C THR A 229 -11.55 2.90 12.44
N GLN A 230 -11.19 4.15 12.21
CA GLN A 230 -11.56 4.86 10.97
C GLN A 230 -10.89 4.24 9.73
N LEU A 231 -9.58 3.94 9.80
CA LEU A 231 -8.87 3.29 8.71
C LEU A 231 -9.44 1.90 8.43
N PHE A 232 -9.64 1.07 9.45
CA PHE A 232 -10.13 -0.29 9.28
C PHE A 232 -11.58 -0.32 8.78
N ALA A 233 -12.41 0.66 9.13
CA ALA A 233 -13.75 0.79 8.56
C ALA A 233 -13.71 1.08 7.05
N GLN A 234 -12.73 1.84 6.56
CA GLN A 234 -12.55 2.02 5.11
C GLN A 234 -12.15 0.71 4.42
N LEU A 235 -11.32 -0.11 5.08
CA LEU A 235 -10.91 -1.41 4.54
C LEU A 235 -12.05 -2.43 4.53
N GLU A 236 -12.88 -2.44 5.57
CA GLU A 236 -14.06 -3.33 5.65
C GLU A 236 -15.03 -3.08 4.50
N ASN A 237 -15.19 -1.83 4.07
CA ASN A 237 -16.08 -1.46 2.97
C ASN A 237 -15.49 -1.73 1.58
N ALA A 238 -14.20 -2.07 1.49
CA ALA A 238 -13.54 -2.44 0.25
C ALA A 238 -13.62 -3.95 0.05
N ALA A 239 -14.61 -4.43 -0.72
CA ALA A 239 -14.86 -5.86 -0.97
C ALA A 239 -13.65 -6.64 -1.55
N VAL A 240 -12.67 -5.93 -2.09
CA VAL A 240 -11.43 -6.47 -2.65
C VAL A 240 -10.34 -6.71 -1.59
N LEU A 241 -10.51 -6.31 -0.33
CA LEU A 241 -9.57 -6.59 0.76
C LEU A 241 -9.85 -7.90 1.49
#